data_AF-A0A938DJ69-F1
#
_entry.id   AF-A0A938DJ69-F1
#
_cell.length_a   1.000
_cell.length_b   1.000
_cell.length_c   1.000
_cell.angle_alpha   90.00
_cell.angle_beta   90.00
_cell.angle_gamma   90.00
#
_symmetry.space_group_name_H-M   'P 1'
#
loop_
_entity.id
_entity.type
_entity.pdbx_description
1 polymer ?
#
loop_
_entity_poly.entity_id
_entity_poly.type
_entity_poly.pdbx_seq_one_letter_code
_entity_poly.pdbx_strand_id
1 'polypeptide(L)'
;EAQRLKESRKKTIQITTKEVKFRPKIGKGDFDTKVRHMLEFLEEGHKVKVSLQFRGREMAHPELGKKVLDEVLEQLGPIARVDTEARLDGRSMTMVLSPDKKAAANAKKPAAKPAPSNSTNPNSKTA
;
A
#
# COMPACT_ATOMS: atom_id res chain seq x y z
N GLU A 1 -27.06 -35.19 2.24
CA GLU A 1 -26.90 -33.72 2.36
C GLU A 1 -25.54 -33.22 2.91
N ALA A 2 -24.57 -34.08 3.23
CA ALA A 2 -23.28 -33.64 3.79
C ALA A 2 -22.16 -33.30 2.76
N GLN A 3 -22.40 -33.52 1.45
CA GLN A 3 -21.37 -33.31 0.41
C GLN A 3 -21.33 -31.88 -0.13
N ARG A 4 -22.48 -31.17 -0.18
CA ARG A 4 -22.54 -29.80 -0.72
C ARG A 4 -21.88 -28.74 0.17
N LEU A 5 -21.82 -28.94 1.49
CA LEU A 5 -21.11 -28.02 2.39
C LEU A 5 -19.58 -28.11 2.26
N LYS A 6 -19.05 -29.21 1.74
CA LYS A 6 -17.59 -29.42 1.63
C LYS A 6 -16.99 -28.87 0.33
N GLU A 7 -17.80 -28.70 -0.71
CA GLU A 7 -17.34 -28.10 -1.98
C GLU A 7 -17.24 -26.58 -1.90
N SER A 8 -18.12 -25.92 -1.13
CA SER A 8 -18.13 -24.45 -1.01
C SER A 8 -16.93 -23.88 -0.25
N ARG A 9 -16.18 -24.70 0.50
CA ARG A 9 -14.93 -24.27 1.16
C ARG A 9 -13.69 -24.37 0.27
N LYS A 10 -13.75 -25.10 -0.85
CA LYS A 10 -12.58 -25.37 -1.70
C LYS A 10 -12.36 -24.34 -2.81
N LYS A 11 -13.33 -23.46 -3.07
CA LYS A 11 -13.26 -22.44 -4.13
C LYS A 11 -13.16 -21.00 -3.63
N THR A 12 -12.98 -20.81 -2.32
CA THR A 12 -12.67 -19.49 -1.76
C THR A 12 -11.20 -19.21 -1.98
N ILE A 13 -10.89 -18.28 -2.89
CA ILE A 13 -9.57 -17.68 -3.00
C ILE A 13 -9.31 -16.90 -1.71
N GLN A 14 -8.37 -17.37 -0.89
CA GLN A 14 -8.07 -16.77 0.40
C GLN A 14 -7.29 -15.47 0.18
N ILE A 15 -7.97 -14.34 0.30
CA ILE A 15 -7.35 -13.02 0.24
C ILE A 15 -6.59 -12.81 1.55
N THR A 16 -5.31 -13.20 1.54
CA THR A 16 -4.38 -12.97 2.65
C THR A 16 -3.80 -11.56 2.59
N THR A 17 -3.55 -10.95 3.75
CA THR A 17 -2.75 -9.72 3.85
C THR A 17 -1.28 -10.08 4.03
N LYS A 18 -0.44 -9.71 3.07
CA LYS A 18 1.01 -9.87 3.12
C LYS A 18 1.63 -8.62 3.70
N GLU A 19 2.56 -8.77 4.65
CA GLU A 19 3.28 -7.63 5.23
C GLU A 19 4.69 -7.56 4.66
N VAL A 20 5.08 -6.41 4.11
CA VAL A 20 6.41 -6.14 3.59
C VAL A 20 7.08 -5.05 4.41
N LYS A 21 8.23 -5.38 4.99
CA LYS A 21 8.96 -4.48 5.90
C LYS A 21 10.10 -3.77 5.18
N PHE A 22 10.12 -2.45 5.33
CA PHE A 22 11.13 -1.56 4.79
C PHE A 22 11.93 -0.91 5.92
N ARG A 23 13.16 -0.54 5.57
CA ARG A 23 14.02 0.30 6.39
C ARG A 23 14.23 1.62 5.67
N PRO A 24 14.37 2.76 6.39
CA PRO A 24 14.60 4.06 5.78
C PRO A 24 15.92 4.13 4.99
N LYS A 25 16.91 3.30 5.31
CA LYS A 25 18.17 3.15 4.56
C LYS A 25 18.19 1.87 3.74
N ILE A 26 17.20 1.70 2.86
CA ILE A 26 17.16 0.59 1.92
C ILE A 26 18.06 0.88 0.72
N GLY A 27 18.85 -0.11 0.28
CA GLY A 27 19.62 0.00 -0.96
C GLY A 27 18.73 -0.23 -2.19
N LYS A 28 19.12 0.34 -3.34
CA LYS A 28 18.34 0.25 -4.59
C LYS A 28 17.99 -1.20 -4.99
N GLY A 29 18.91 -2.15 -4.82
CA GLY A 29 18.66 -3.56 -5.16
C GLY A 29 17.64 -4.25 -4.24
N ASP A 30 17.69 -3.99 -2.93
CA ASP A 30 16.73 -4.54 -1.97
C ASP A 30 15.34 -3.92 -2.16
N PHE A 31 15.31 -2.63 -2.52
CA PHE A 31 14.09 -1.91 -2.85
C PHE A 31 13.39 -2.54 -4.07
N ASP A 32 14.12 -2.69 -5.17
CA ASP A 32 13.58 -3.26 -6.42
C ASP A 32 13.02 -4.68 -6.20
N THR A 33 13.76 -5.51 -5.46
CA THR A 33 13.35 -6.87 -5.13
C THR A 33 12.04 -6.90 -4.33
N LYS A 34 11.90 -6.03 -3.32
CA LYS A 34 10.66 -5.96 -2.53
C LYS A 34 9.50 -5.41 -3.35
N VAL A 35 9.73 -4.44 -4.23
CA VAL A 35 8.70 -3.93 -5.15
C VAL A 35 8.19 -5.03 -6.07
N ARG A 36 9.07 -5.87 -6.63
CA ARG A 36 8.67 -7.04 -7.44
C ARG A 36 7.78 -8.00 -6.66
N HIS A 37 8.16 -8.37 -5.44
CA HIS A 37 7.32 -9.24 -4.61
C HIS A 37 5.96 -8.60 -4.29
N MET A 38 5.92 -7.29 -4.06
CA MET A 38 4.64 -6.60 -3.84
C MET A 38 3.75 -6.62 -5.08
N LEU A 39 4.35 -6.49 -6.26
CA LEU A 39 3.65 -6.61 -7.54
C LEU A 39 3.02 -8.00 -7.70
N GLU A 40 3.80 -9.06 -7.47
CA GLU A 40 3.31 -10.45 -7.51
C GLU A 40 2.16 -10.68 -6.52
N PHE A 41 2.27 -10.19 -5.28
CA PHE A 41 1.19 -10.32 -4.31
C PHE A 41 -0.09 -9.59 -4.73
N LEU A 42 0.03 -8.43 -5.36
CA LEU A 42 -1.13 -7.69 -5.86
C LEU A 42 -1.75 -8.38 -7.07
N GLU A 43 -0.95 -8.99 -7.95
CA GLU A 43 -1.43 -9.80 -9.08
C GLU A 43 -2.18 -11.06 -8.62
N GLU A 44 -1.69 -11.72 -7.57
CA GLU A 44 -2.39 -12.84 -6.91
C GLU A 44 -3.69 -12.40 -6.22
N GLY A 45 -3.91 -11.09 -6.05
CA GLY A 45 -5.10 -10.54 -5.41
C GLY A 45 -5.01 -10.49 -3.89
N HIS A 46 -3.80 -10.49 -3.33
CA HIS A 46 -3.52 -10.27 -1.91
C HIS A 46 -3.44 -8.79 -1.57
N LYS A 47 -3.81 -8.45 -0.33
CA LYS A 47 -3.57 -7.11 0.20
C LYS A 47 -2.12 -7.02 0.66
N VAL A 48 -1.46 -5.90 0.42
CA VAL A 48 -0.07 -5.67 0.85
C VAL A 48 -0.05 -4.56 1.88
N LYS A 49 0.43 -4.88 3.07
CA LYS A 49 0.74 -3.90 4.11
C LYS A 49 2.22 -3.58 4.05
N VAL A 50 2.55 -2.37 3.64
CA VAL A 50 3.91 -1.85 3.65
C VAL A 50 4.16 -1.23 5.02
N SER A 51 5.22 -1.69 5.70
CA SER A 51 5.59 -1.18 7.02
C SER A 51 7.04 -0.71 7.02
N LEU A 52 7.25 0.58 7.21
CA LEU A 52 8.56 1.19 7.35
C LEU A 52 8.88 1.35 8.83
N GLN A 53 9.88 0.61 9.31
CA GLN A 53 10.27 0.70 10.72
C GLN A 53 11.35 1.77 10.89
N PHE A 54 11.09 2.76 11.75
CA PHE A 54 12.11 3.74 12.12
C PHE A 54 12.92 3.23 13.31
N ARG A 55 14.24 3.45 13.29
CA ARG A 55 15.12 3.09 14.41
C ARG A 55 15.77 4.34 15.00
N GLY A 56 15.57 4.55 16.30
CA GLY A 56 16.25 5.59 17.08
C GLY A 56 16.02 7.00 16.53
N ARG A 57 17.09 7.63 16.03
CA ARG A 57 17.10 9.03 15.54
C ARG A 57 16.32 9.24 14.25
N GLU A 58 15.97 8.17 13.53
CA GLU A 58 15.27 8.24 12.25
C GLU A 58 13.76 8.56 12.41
N MET A 59 13.24 8.49 13.63
CA MET A 59 11.89 8.95 13.99
C MET A 59 11.65 10.43 13.69
N ALA A 60 12.72 11.23 13.66
CA ALA A 60 12.66 12.67 13.35
C ALA A 60 12.48 12.96 11.85
N HIS A 61 12.59 11.94 10.99
CA HIS A 61 12.50 12.11 9.53
C HIS A 61 11.37 11.27 8.92
N PRO A 62 10.10 11.57 9.25
CA PRO A 62 8.96 10.93 8.60
C PRO A 62 8.92 11.24 7.09
N GLU A 63 9.55 12.33 6.65
CA GLU A 63 9.68 12.72 5.24
C GLU A 63 10.43 11.66 4.40
N LEU A 64 11.47 11.03 4.96
CA LEU A 64 12.19 9.95 4.29
C LEU A 64 11.28 8.74 4.07
N GLY A 65 10.46 8.41 5.08
CA GLY A 65 9.47 7.35 4.97
C GLY A 65 8.44 7.65 3.90
N LYS A 66 7.95 8.90 3.84
CA LYS A 66 6.96 9.31 2.82
C LYS A 66 7.53 9.20 1.42
N LYS A 67 8.76 9.64 1.21
CA LYS A 67 9.45 9.55 -0.08
C LYS A 67 9.57 8.11 -0.56
N VAL A 68 10.01 7.20 0.31
CA VAL A 68 10.12 5.77 -0.05
C VAL A 68 8.76 5.18 -0.41
N LEU A 69 7.69 5.52 0.30
CA LEU A 69 6.35 5.03 -0.03
C LEU A 69 5.83 5.62 -1.35
N ASP A 70 6.13 6.89 -1.62
CA ASP A 70 5.78 7.54 -2.88
C ASP A 70 6.48 6.86 -4.07
N GLU A 71 7.78 6.56 -3.92
CA GLU A 71 8.54 5.77 -4.91
C GLU A 71 7.96 4.35 -5.10
N VAL A 72 7.49 3.70 -4.03
CA VAL A 72 6.82 2.39 -4.14
C VAL A 72 5.49 2.52 -4.90
N LEU A 73 4.70 3.56 -4.64
CA LEU A 73 3.44 3.81 -5.35
C LEU A 73 3.67 4.06 -6.84
N GLU A 74 4.70 4.84 -7.17
CA GLU A 74 5.06 5.13 -8.56
C GLU A 74 5.45 3.85 -9.32
N GLN A 75 6.24 2.97 -8.69
CA GLN A 75 6.66 1.71 -9.30
C GLN A 75 5.53 0.67 -9.42
N LEU A 76 4.63 0.61 -8.43
CA LEU A 76 3.47 -0.29 -8.49
C LEU A 76 2.43 0.22 -9.52
N GLY A 77 2.36 1.53 -9.75
CA GLY A 77 1.51 2.11 -10.78
C GLY A 77 0.02 1.79 -10.57
N PRO A 78 -0.76 1.54 -11.64
CA PRO A 78 -2.22 1.44 -11.57
C PRO A 78 -2.74 0.11 -11.02
N ILE A 79 -1.88 -0.89 -10.75
CA ILE A 79 -2.32 -2.19 -10.22
C ILE A 79 -2.68 -2.12 -8.73
N ALA A 80 -2.11 -1.13 -8.02
CA ALA A 80 -2.25 -0.96 -6.59
C ALA A 80 -3.21 0.19 -6.30
N ARG A 81 -4.22 -0.07 -5.47
CA ARG A 81 -5.10 0.94 -4.92
C ARG A 81 -4.73 1.22 -3.48
N VAL A 82 -4.50 2.49 -3.15
CA VAL A 82 -4.28 2.91 -1.76
C VAL A 82 -5.58 2.77 -0.99
N ASP A 83 -5.59 1.87 -0.01
CA ASP A 83 -6.72 1.63 0.88
C ASP A 83 -6.55 2.46 2.15
N THR A 84 -5.35 2.45 2.71
CA THR A 84 -4.95 3.28 3.83
C THR A 84 -3.68 4.04 3.46
N GLU A 85 -3.77 5.36 3.49
CA GLU A 85 -2.62 6.24 3.25
C GLU A 85 -1.52 6.05 4.29
N ALA A 86 -0.32 6.55 3.97
CA ALA A 86 0.84 6.51 4.84
C ALA A 86 0.57 7.12 6.22
N ARG A 87 0.40 6.27 7.24
CA ARG A 87 0.14 6.67 8.62
C ARG A 87 1.25 6.26 9.56
N LEU A 88 1.68 7.20 10.39
CA LEU A 88 2.60 6.94 11.51
C LEU A 88 1.86 6.21 12.63
N ASP A 89 2.31 4.99 12.90
CA ASP A 89 1.87 4.15 14.01
C ASP A 89 3.05 3.99 14.99
N GLY A 90 3.20 4.98 15.87
CA GLY A 90 4.26 5.04 16.88
C GLY A 90 5.66 5.08 16.27
N ARG A 91 6.31 3.91 16.19
CA ARG A 91 7.69 3.75 15.70
C ARG A 91 7.79 3.25 14.26
N SER A 92 6.65 3.08 13.59
CA SER A 92 6.60 2.60 12.21
C SER A 92 5.67 3.49 11.41
N MET A 93 5.91 3.63 10.11
CA MET A 93 4.93 4.18 9.19
C MET A 93 4.36 3.06 8.34
N THR A 94 3.05 2.94 8.29
CA THR A 94 2.38 1.86 7.57
C THR A 94 1.49 2.43 6.48
N MET A 95 1.40 1.70 5.38
CA MET A 95 0.51 1.97 4.26
C MET A 95 -0.10 0.63 3.82
N VAL A 96 -1.38 0.64 3.48
CA VAL A 96 -2.07 -0.57 3.01
C VAL A 96 -2.51 -0.38 1.58
N LEU A 97 -2.08 -1.32 0.74
CA LEU A 97 -2.38 -1.41 -0.67
C LEU A 97 -3.33 -2.58 -0.88
N SER A 98 -4.40 -2.31 -1.61
CA SER A 98 -5.32 -3.31 -2.11
C SER A 98 -5.05 -3.54 -3.59
N PRO A 99 -5.17 -4.79 -4.08
CA PRO A 99 -5.04 -5.08 -5.49
C PRO A 99 -6.25 -4.50 -6.22
N ASP A 100 -6.02 -3.71 -7.26
CA ASP A 100 -7.09 -3.25 -8.12
C ASP A 100 -7.48 -4.40 -9.05
N LYS A 101 -8.39 -5.27 -8.58
CA LYS A 101 -8.94 -6.39 -9.36
C LYS A 101 -9.58 -5.92 -10.67
N LYS A 102 -9.97 -4.64 -10.77
CA LYS A 102 -10.39 -4.04 -12.02
C LYS A 102 -9.20 -3.82 -12.95
N ALA A 103 -8.05 -3.29 -12.53
CA ALA A 103 -6.86 -3.18 -13.39
C ALA A 103 -6.41 -4.53 -14.01
N ALA A 104 -6.48 -5.64 -13.26
CA ALA A 104 -6.16 -6.98 -13.78
C ALA A 104 -7.21 -7.54 -14.76
N ALA A 105 -8.48 -7.14 -14.64
CA ALA A 105 -9.57 -7.54 -15.56
C ALA A 105 -9.88 -6.49 -16.65
N ASN A 106 -9.33 -5.29 -16.54
CA ASN A 106 -9.75 -4.07 -17.23
C ASN A 106 -8.56 -3.30 -17.80
N ALA A 107 -7.63 -4.01 -18.45
CA ALA A 107 -6.81 -3.45 -19.54
C ALA A 107 -7.66 -2.93 -20.74
N LYS A 108 -8.99 -2.84 -20.58
CA LYS A 108 -9.92 -2.04 -21.37
C LYS A 108 -10.58 -0.97 -20.48
N LYS A 109 -10.06 0.25 -20.55
CA LYS A 109 -10.72 1.56 -20.26
C LYS A 109 -10.28 2.30 -18.96
N PRO A 110 -9.87 3.58 -19.06
CA PRO A 110 -9.09 4.30 -18.03
C PRO A 110 -9.94 5.20 -17.10
N ALA A 111 -9.24 5.77 -16.11
CA ALA A 111 -9.52 6.97 -15.29
C ALA A 111 -10.29 6.82 -13.95
N ALA A 112 -9.63 7.16 -12.83
CA ALA A 112 -9.82 8.46 -12.13
C ALA A 112 -9.14 8.47 -10.73
N LYS A 113 -8.25 9.45 -10.50
CA LYS A 113 -7.83 9.96 -9.18
C LYS A 113 -9.03 10.68 -8.51
N PRO A 114 -9.12 10.81 -7.17
CA PRO A 114 -8.48 11.96 -6.51
C PRO A 114 -7.92 11.71 -5.10
N ALA A 115 -7.00 12.60 -4.72
CA ALA A 115 -6.32 12.75 -3.43
C ALA A 115 -7.22 13.26 -2.29
N PRO A 116 -6.72 13.28 -1.04
CA PRO A 116 -7.05 14.32 -0.09
C PRO A 116 -5.83 15.20 0.20
N SER A 117 -5.78 16.36 -0.46
CA SER A 117 -5.14 17.55 0.09
C SER A 117 -6.05 18.11 1.18
N ASN A 118 -5.52 18.40 2.37
CA ASN A 118 -5.94 19.63 3.06
C ASN A 118 -4.80 20.21 3.90
N SER A 119 -4.12 21.19 3.31
CA SER A 119 -3.24 22.16 3.96
C SER A 119 -4.07 23.33 4.49
N THR A 120 -3.65 23.83 5.66
CA THR A 120 -3.66 25.25 6.04
C THR A 120 -5.02 25.92 6.34
N ASN A 121 -5.21 26.25 7.62
CA ASN A 121 -6.25 27.18 8.10
C ASN A 121 -5.64 28.57 8.37
N PRO A 122 -5.89 29.59 7.52
CA PRO A 122 -5.62 30.97 7.86
C PRO A 122 -6.94 31.67 8.24
N ASN A 123 -7.18 31.88 9.54
CA ASN A 123 -8.27 32.76 9.96
C ASN A 123 -7.69 34.12 10.36
N SER A 124 -7.89 35.11 9.48
CA SER A 124 -7.75 36.53 9.79
C SER A 124 -8.94 37.26 9.17
N LYS A 125 -9.44 38.27 9.91
CA LYS A 125 -10.43 39.31 9.53
C LYS A 125 -11.91 38.87 9.73
N THR A 126 -12.84 39.60 10.34
CA THR A 126 -12.92 40.88 11.08
C THR A 126 -14.35 40.99 11.62
N ALA A 127 -14.53 41.53 12.82
CA ALA A 127 -15.63 42.42 13.21
C ALA A 127 -15.14 43.32 14.35
#